data_AF-A0A6B2VCU4-F1
#
_entry.id   AF-A0A6B2VCU4-F1
#
_cell.length_a   1.000
_cell.length_b   1.000
_cell.length_c   1.000
_cell.angle_alpha   90.00
_cell.angle_beta   90.00
_cell.angle_gamma   90.00
#
_symmetry.space_group_name_H-M   'P 1'
#
loop_
_entity.id
_entity.type
_entity.pdbx_description
1 polymer ?
#
loop_
_entity_poly.entity_id
_entity_poly.type
_entity_poly.pdbx_seq_one_letter_code
_entity_poly.pdbx_strand_id
1 'polypeptide(L)'
;MAPSSGAPALRLRDRARGALLGLAVGDALGAPAENLLPSEIRARWGRITGYVAERPAGTDDTEYALFSGLLLARHGSALTPAHVEASWHEHIADRAEGPFRGAG
;
A
#
# COMPACT_ATOMS: atom_id res chain seq x y z
N MET A 1 5.01 -33.63 5.41
CA MET A 1 4.99 -32.79 6.63
C MET A 1 3.79 -31.88 6.53
N ALA A 2 2.70 -32.17 7.28
CA ALA A 2 1.51 -31.32 7.28
C ALA A 2 1.83 -29.98 7.97
N PRO A 3 1.27 -28.84 7.51
CA PRO A 3 1.49 -27.58 8.21
C PRO A 3 0.84 -27.68 9.59
N SER A 4 1.65 -27.51 10.64
CA SER A 4 1.20 -27.41 12.02
C SER A 4 0.14 -26.32 12.13
N SER A 5 -1.00 -26.67 12.69
CA SER A 5 -2.11 -25.75 12.97
C SER A 5 -1.70 -24.71 14.01
N GLY A 6 -1.00 -23.66 13.59
CA GLY A 6 -0.89 -22.43 14.36
C GLY A 6 -2.30 -21.95 14.72
N ALA A 7 -2.50 -21.57 15.98
CA ALA A 7 -3.78 -21.08 16.50
C ALA A 7 -4.41 -20.09 15.50
N PRO A 8 -5.75 -20.07 15.32
CA PRO A 8 -6.42 -19.27 14.29
C PRO A 8 -5.95 -17.81 14.22
N ALA A 9 -5.63 -17.20 15.36
CA ALA A 9 -5.10 -15.85 15.47
C ALA A 9 -3.70 -15.67 14.83
N LEU A 10 -2.79 -16.65 14.98
CA LEU A 10 -1.48 -16.63 14.33
C LEU A 10 -1.64 -16.69 12.80
N ARG A 11 -2.54 -17.54 12.31
CA ARG A 11 -2.87 -17.63 10.88
C ARG A 11 -3.51 -16.35 10.34
N LEU A 12 -4.33 -15.66 11.14
CA LEU A 12 -4.93 -14.38 10.74
C LEU A 12 -3.87 -13.27 10.67
N ARG A 13 -2.96 -13.20 11.66
CA ARG A 13 -1.85 -12.23 11.67
C ARG A 13 -0.92 -12.42 10.48
N ASP A 14 -0.58 -13.66 10.14
CA ASP A 14 0.26 -13.96 8.97
C ASP A 14 -0.40 -13.54 7.67
N ARG A 15 -1.72 -13.76 7.54
CA ARG A 15 -2.50 -13.31 6.38
C ARG A 15 -2.57 -11.79 6.30
N ALA A 16 -2.83 -11.10 7.40
CA ALA A 16 -2.86 -9.65 7.45
C ALA A 16 -1.49 -9.05 7.07
N ARG A 17 -0.40 -9.61 7.59
CA ARG A 17 0.96 -9.23 7.22
C ARG A 17 1.23 -9.49 5.74
N GLY A 18 0.85 -10.66 5.23
CA GLY A 18 1.02 -11.02 3.82
C GLY A 18 0.23 -10.10 2.89
N ALA A 19 -0.98 -9.67 3.29
CA ALA A 19 -1.79 -8.74 2.51
C ALA A 19 -1.12 -7.36 2.41
N LEU A 20 -0.67 -6.78 3.53
CA LEU A 20 0.01 -5.48 3.53
C LEU A 20 1.35 -5.52 2.79
N LEU A 21 2.11 -6.61 2.96
CA LEU A 21 3.37 -6.81 2.22
C LEU A 21 3.11 -6.96 0.72
N GLY A 22 2.10 -7.75 0.35
CA GLY A 22 1.72 -7.97 -1.04
C GLY A 22 1.25 -6.68 -1.72
N LEU A 23 0.50 -5.83 -1.00
CA LEU A 23 0.10 -4.50 -1.46
C LEU A 23 1.34 -3.64 -1.76
N ALA A 24 2.24 -3.48 -0.79
CA ALA A 24 3.42 -2.63 -0.97
C ALA A 24 4.36 -3.12 -2.07
N VAL A 25 4.53 -4.44 -2.20
CA VAL A 25 5.34 -5.05 -3.27
C VAL A 25 4.67 -4.88 -4.63
N GLY A 26 3.36 -5.11 -4.72
CA GLY A 26 2.59 -4.99 -5.94
C GLY A 26 2.54 -3.57 -6.48
N ASP A 27 2.30 -2.61 -5.59
CA ASP A 27 2.39 -1.17 -5.85
C ASP A 27 3.76 -0.81 -6.44
N ALA A 28 4.86 -1.10 -5.73
CA ALA A 28 6.21 -0.78 -6.22
C ALA A 28 6.60 -1.47 -7.54
N LEU A 29 6.04 -2.66 -7.83
CA LEU A 29 6.23 -3.34 -9.12
C LEU A 29 5.42 -2.68 -10.24
N GLY A 30 4.21 -2.20 -9.93
CA GLY A 30 3.27 -1.62 -10.89
C GLY A 30 3.55 -0.16 -11.20
N ALA A 31 4.05 0.62 -10.23
CA ALA A 31 4.23 2.06 -10.35
C ALA A 31 5.00 2.51 -11.62
N PRO A 32 6.09 1.85 -12.05
CA PRO A 32 6.79 2.27 -13.28
C PRO A 32 5.98 2.05 -14.56
N ALA A 33 5.01 1.13 -14.53
CA ALA A 33 4.15 0.77 -15.65
C ALA A 33 2.82 1.54 -15.67
N GLU A 34 2.57 2.38 -14.67
CA GLU A 34 1.38 3.20 -14.57
C GLU A 34 1.26 4.12 -15.80
N ASN A 35 0.02 4.30 -16.30
CA ASN A 35 -0.31 5.10 -17.48
C ASN A 35 0.30 4.64 -18.82
N LEU A 36 0.98 3.48 -18.86
CA LEU A 36 1.48 2.89 -20.10
C LEU A 36 0.50 1.87 -20.67
N LEU A 37 0.42 1.83 -21.99
CA LEU A 37 -0.26 0.77 -22.71
C LEU A 37 0.49 -0.57 -22.54
N PRO A 38 -0.23 -1.71 -22.58
CA PRO A 38 0.42 -3.02 -22.54
C PRO A 38 1.50 -3.22 -23.63
N SER A 39 1.35 -2.58 -24.80
CA SER A 39 2.36 -2.60 -25.87
C SER A 39 3.63 -1.85 -25.49
N GLU A 40 3.52 -0.72 -24.80
CA GLU A 40 4.66 0.10 -24.36
C GLU A 40 5.42 -0.61 -23.23
N ILE A 41 4.69 -1.21 -22.29
CA ILE A 41 5.27 -2.06 -21.23
C ILE A 41 6.06 -3.21 -21.86
N ARG A 42 5.48 -3.92 -22.84
CA ARG A 42 6.17 -5.02 -23.54
C ARG A 42 7.38 -4.55 -24.35
N ALA A 43 7.28 -3.41 -25.03
CA ALA A 43 8.39 -2.87 -25.79
C ALA A 43 9.57 -2.47 -24.89
N ARG A 44 9.28 -1.95 -23.69
CA ARG A 44 10.29 -1.47 -22.75
C ARG A 44 10.91 -2.55 -21.88
N TRP A 45 10.10 -3.50 -21.38
CA TRP A 45 10.52 -4.49 -20.40
C TRP A 45 10.11 -5.93 -20.72
N GLY A 46 9.36 -6.17 -21.80
CA GLY A 46 8.74 -7.47 -22.05
C GLY A 46 7.73 -7.81 -20.95
N ARG A 47 7.95 -8.93 -20.25
CA ARG A 47 7.18 -9.29 -19.05
C ARG A 47 7.91 -8.80 -17.81
N ILE A 48 7.26 -7.93 -17.03
CA ILE A 48 7.75 -7.55 -15.71
C ILE A 48 7.73 -8.80 -14.80
N THR A 49 8.90 -9.20 -14.32
CA THR A 49 9.10 -10.36 -13.42
C THR A 49 9.81 -9.98 -12.11
N GLY A 50 10.16 -8.70 -11.97
CA GLY A 50 10.81 -8.11 -10.80
C GLY A 50 10.77 -6.59 -10.91
N TYR A 51 11.47 -5.90 -10.01
CA TYR A 51 11.51 -4.44 -10.01
C TYR A 51 12.26 -3.90 -11.24
N VAL A 52 11.64 -2.94 -11.93
CA VAL A 52 12.18 -2.32 -13.15
C VAL A 52 12.62 -0.86 -12.94
N ALA A 53 12.31 -0.27 -11.79
CA ALA A 53 12.84 1.03 -11.38
C ALA A 53 14.19 0.85 -10.65
N GLU A 54 15.11 1.79 -10.85
CA GLU A 54 16.40 1.82 -10.14
C GLU A 54 16.22 1.96 -8.62
N ARG A 55 15.18 2.71 -8.21
CA ARG A 55 14.80 2.92 -6.82
C ARG A 55 13.31 2.58 -6.64
N PRO A 56 12.95 1.30 -6.47
CA PRO A 56 11.57 0.88 -6.31
C PRO A 56 10.98 1.47 -5.03
N ALA A 57 9.78 2.04 -5.13
CA ALA A 57 9.03 2.59 -4.02
C ALA A 57 7.54 2.45 -4.31
N GLY A 58 6.73 2.30 -3.27
CA GLY A 58 5.28 2.42 -3.40
C GLY A 58 4.84 3.86 -3.65
N THR A 59 3.58 4.01 -4.04
CA THR A 59 2.87 5.26 -4.31
C THR A 59 1.96 5.63 -3.12
N ASP A 60 1.02 6.53 -3.39
CA ASP A 60 -0.09 6.84 -2.51
C ASP A 60 -0.98 5.63 -2.18
N ASP A 61 -1.02 4.58 -3.02
CA ASP A 61 -1.71 3.33 -2.69
C ASP A 61 -1.21 2.73 -1.36
N THR A 62 0.12 2.59 -1.21
CA THR A 62 0.71 2.11 0.05
C THR A 62 0.50 3.12 1.19
N GLU A 63 0.62 4.42 0.91
CA GLU A 63 0.42 5.46 1.92
C GLU A 63 -1.00 5.45 2.50
N TYR A 64 -2.03 5.39 1.65
CA TYR A 64 -3.43 5.37 2.07
C TYR A 64 -3.87 4.05 2.68
N ALA A 65 -3.29 2.93 2.26
CA ALA A 65 -3.49 1.65 2.92
C ALA A 65 -2.98 1.70 4.37
N LEU A 66 -1.79 2.27 4.59
CA LEU A 66 -1.24 2.45 5.94
C LEU A 66 -2.04 3.45 6.75
N PHE A 67 -2.40 4.60 6.18
CA PHE A 67 -3.27 5.60 6.81
C PHE A 67 -4.57 4.97 7.29
N SER A 68 -5.29 4.29 6.40
CA SER A 68 -6.56 3.60 6.71
C SER A 68 -6.37 2.53 7.78
N GLY A 69 -5.31 1.71 7.66
CA GLY A 69 -4.98 0.67 8.62
C GLY A 69 -4.68 1.20 10.02
N LEU A 70 -3.95 2.32 10.11
CA LEU A 70 -3.63 2.98 11.39
C LEU A 70 -4.88 3.57 12.04
N LEU A 71 -5.76 4.20 11.26
CA LEU A 71 -7.03 4.72 11.79
C LEU A 71 -7.95 3.61 12.28
N LEU A 72 -8.05 2.50 11.53
CA LEU A 72 -8.80 1.32 11.97
C LEU A 72 -8.19 0.70 13.23
N ALA A 73 -6.85 0.63 13.34
CA ALA A 73 -6.20 0.14 14.55
C ALA A 73 -6.44 1.04 15.76
N ARG A 74 -6.54 2.36 15.55
CA ARG A 74 -6.78 3.36 16.60
C ARG A 74 -8.23 3.41 17.06
N HIS A 75 -9.18 3.43 16.12
CA HIS A 75 -10.60 3.68 16.40
C HIS A 75 -11.46 2.41 16.37
N GLY A 76 -10.93 1.29 15.86
CA GLY A 76 -11.69 0.07 15.66
C GLY A 76 -12.96 0.32 14.84
N SER A 77 -14.06 -0.34 15.23
CA SER A 77 -15.37 -0.15 14.60
C SER A 77 -16.02 1.22 14.90
N ALA A 78 -15.42 2.04 15.75
CA ALA A 78 -15.87 3.41 16.02
C ALA A 78 -15.22 4.45 15.08
N LEU A 79 -14.49 4.00 14.04
CA LEU A 79 -13.98 4.90 13.01
C LEU A 79 -15.14 5.64 12.32
N THR A 80 -15.00 6.96 12.14
CA THR A 80 -16.01 7.82 11.53
C THR A 80 -15.38 8.65 10.41
N PRO A 81 -16.16 9.19 9.47
CA PRO A 81 -15.65 10.12 8.47
C PRO A 81 -14.92 11.32 9.08
N ALA A 82 -15.41 11.86 10.20
CA ALA A 82 -14.76 12.98 10.90
C ALA A 82 -13.37 12.61 11.44
N HIS A 83 -13.16 11.37 11.92
CA HIS A 83 -11.82 10.90 12.31
C HIS A 83 -10.88 10.86 11.10
N VAL A 84 -11.38 10.38 9.96
CA VAL A 84 -10.60 10.28 8.72
C VAL A 84 -10.23 11.66 8.20
N GLU A 85 -11.19 12.58 8.10
CA GLU A 85 -10.99 13.96 7.65
C GLU A 85 -10.00 14.72 8.56
N ALA A 86 -10.18 14.66 9.88
CA ALA A 86 -9.26 15.31 10.81
C ALA A 86 -7.83 14.77 10.68
N SER A 87 -7.69 13.44 10.59
CA SER A 87 -6.37 12.80 10.44
C SER A 87 -5.73 13.08 9.07
N TRP A 88 -6.55 13.23 8.03
CA TRP A 88 -6.10 13.60 6.69
C TRP A 88 -5.49 15.00 6.71
N HIS A 89 -6.16 15.97 7.33
CA HIS A 89 -5.61 17.31 7.51
C HIS A 89 -4.30 17.27 8.30
N GLU A 90 -4.30 16.61 9.46
CA GLU A 90 -3.13 16.54 10.34
C GLU A 90 -1.90 15.86 9.71
N HIS A 91 -2.12 14.78 8.95
CA HIS A 91 -1.04 13.91 8.51
C HIS A 91 -0.73 13.98 7.03
N ILE A 92 -1.62 14.46 6.18
CA ILE A 92 -1.45 14.43 4.73
C ILE A 92 -1.52 15.85 4.16
N ALA A 93 -2.65 16.55 4.30
CA ALA A 93 -2.89 17.83 3.63
C ALA A 93 -2.07 19.00 4.20
N ASP A 94 -1.88 19.07 5.52
CA ASP A 94 -1.28 20.24 6.17
C ASP A 94 0.24 20.08 6.44
N ARG A 95 0.91 19.16 5.73
CA ARG A 95 2.36 18.98 5.84
C ARG A 95 3.10 20.12 5.13
N ALA A 96 3.85 20.90 5.92
CA ALA A 96 4.57 22.07 5.43
C ALA A 96 5.71 21.78 4.44
N GLU A 97 6.33 20.59 4.48
CA GLU A 97 7.42 20.20 3.57
C GLU A 97 7.38 18.68 3.26
N GLY A 98 7.70 18.33 2.00
CA GLY A 98 7.85 16.95 1.51
C GLY A 98 7.16 16.71 0.17
N PRO A 99 7.60 15.72 -0.64
CA PRO A 99 6.86 15.35 -1.84
C PRO A 99 5.53 14.75 -1.42
N PHE A 100 4.46 15.48 -1.72
CA PHE A 100 3.10 15.02 -1.59
C PHE A 100 2.85 13.99 -2.71
N ARG A 101 2.62 12.72 -2.36
CA ARG A 101 2.65 11.60 -3.33
C ARG A 101 1.27 11.11 -3.79
N GLY A 102 0.16 11.72 -3.34
CA GLY A 102 -1.18 11.46 -3.88
C GLY A 102 -2.27 12.37 -3.33
N ALA A 103 -3.35 12.53 -4.12
CA ALA A 103 -4.57 13.36 -3.98
C ALA A 103 -4.49 14.71 -3.22
N GLY A 104 -3.93 15.70 -3.91
CA GLY A 104 -3.61 17.07 -3.48
C GLY A 104 -2.55 17.65 -4.42
#